data_AF-A0A832W4Y8-F1
#
_entry.id   AF-A0A832W4Y8-F1
#
_cell.length_a   1.000
_cell.length_b   1.000
_cell.length_c   1.000
_cell.angle_alpha   90.00
_cell.angle_beta   90.00
_cell.angle_gamma   90.00
#
_symmetry.space_group_name_H-M   'P 1'
#
loop_
_entity.id
_entity.type
_entity.pdbx_description
1 polymer ?
#
loop_
_entity_poly.entity_id
_entity_poly.type
_entity_poly.pdbx_seq_one_letter_code
_entity_poly.pdbx_strand_id
1 'polypeptide(L)'
;MYRVYDRRVQLPIKISKGADEQARLRKLERWPREAGTTVVLDESGSNFNKLVQIYAADYGLELGEKKWDVKTEGESIKARLEIPMLKSGEVKGRAVMEAEIPKAPSGEEGNNAVYTADVHYYIEIDEQVLAESTTSGVVEFTL
;
A
#
# COMPACT_ATOMS: atom_id res chain seq x y z
N MET A 1 -11.43 14.58 -2.70
CA MET A 1 -11.03 13.15 -2.71
C MET A 1 -11.59 12.46 -1.49
N TYR A 2 -12.16 11.27 -1.68
CA TYR A 2 -12.80 10.44 -0.67
C TYR A 2 -12.09 9.09 -0.56
N ARG A 3 -11.95 8.57 0.67
CA ARG A 3 -11.23 7.34 0.93
C ARG A 3 -12.17 6.13 0.79
N VAL A 4 -11.99 5.38 -0.29
CA VAL A 4 -12.82 4.23 -0.67
C VAL A 4 -12.29 2.90 -0.15
N TYR A 5 -11.04 2.91 0.33
CA TYR A 5 -10.38 1.79 1.00
C TYR A 5 -9.42 2.35 2.04
N ASP A 6 -9.43 1.79 3.24
CA ASP A 6 -8.50 2.12 4.33
C ASP A 6 -8.24 0.87 5.16
N ARG A 7 -6.96 0.47 5.27
CA ARG A 7 -6.56 -0.65 6.11
C ARG A 7 -5.19 -0.42 6.72
N ARG A 8 -5.09 -0.62 8.03
CA ARG A 8 -3.82 -0.65 8.78
C ARG A 8 -3.51 -2.08 9.22
N VAL A 9 -2.26 -2.51 9.04
CA VAL A 9 -1.80 -3.84 9.42
C VAL A 9 -0.40 -3.77 10.01
N GLN A 10 -0.10 -4.71 10.90
CA GLN A 10 1.24 -4.94 11.44
C GLN A 10 1.83 -6.19 10.82
N LEU A 11 3.03 -6.07 10.25
CA LEU A 11 3.66 -7.14 9.48
C LEU A 11 5.01 -7.51 10.07
N PRO A 12 5.23 -8.79 10.44
CA PRO A 12 6.49 -9.23 10.99
C PRO A 12 7.54 -9.40 9.89
N ILE A 13 8.72 -8.85 10.13
CA ILE A 13 9.92 -9.01 9.30
C ILE A 13 10.93 -9.84 10.08
N LYS A 14 11.16 -11.07 9.62
CA LYS A 14 12.11 -11.99 10.26
C LYS A 14 13.49 -11.86 9.60
N ILE A 15 14.49 -11.53 10.40
CA ILE A 15 15.88 -11.43 9.95
C ILE A 15 16.75 -12.30 10.85
N SER A 16 17.60 -13.14 10.25
CA SER A 16 18.51 -14.02 10.98
C SER A 16 19.37 -13.23 11.97
N LYS A 17 19.50 -13.72 13.22
CA LYS A 17 20.38 -13.14 14.24
C LYS A 17 21.86 -13.20 13.83
N GLY A 18 22.23 -14.10 12.92
CA GLY A 18 23.57 -14.17 12.35
C GLY A 18 23.90 -13.05 11.34
N ALA A 19 22.90 -12.28 10.88
CA ALA A 19 23.15 -11.10 10.07
C ALA A 19 23.71 -9.97 10.93
N ASP A 20 24.77 -9.31 10.44
CA ASP A 20 25.28 -8.09 11.05
C ASP A 20 24.27 -6.92 10.94
N GLU A 21 24.53 -5.85 11.69
CA GLU A 21 23.64 -4.69 11.77
C GLU A 21 23.40 -4.01 10.40
N GLN A 22 24.45 -3.88 9.58
CA GLN A 22 24.36 -3.28 8.25
C GLN A 22 23.50 -4.12 7.30
N ALA A 23 23.65 -5.44 7.36
CA ALA A 23 22.83 -6.38 6.59
C ALA A 23 21.36 -6.33 7.01
N ARG A 24 21.08 -6.19 8.32
CA ARG A 24 19.70 -6.03 8.83
C ARG A 24 19.08 -4.72 8.33
N LEU A 25 19.77 -3.60 8.47
CA LEU A 25 19.29 -2.30 8.02
C LEU A 25 18.97 -2.30 6.52
N ARG A 26 19.89 -2.79 5.68
CA ARG A 26 19.66 -2.90 4.22
C ARG A 26 18.44 -3.74 3.88
N LYS A 27 18.16 -4.80 4.65
CA LYS A 27 16.99 -5.65 4.44
C LYS A 27 15.71 -4.91 4.83
N LEU A 28 15.71 -4.17 5.95
CA LEU A 28 14.58 -3.34 6.35
C LEU A 28 14.30 -2.23 5.32
N GLU A 29 15.32 -1.61 4.74
CA GLU A 29 15.17 -0.57 3.71
C GLU A 29 14.56 -1.09 2.40
N ARG A 30 14.84 -2.35 2.04
CA ARG A 30 14.30 -2.99 0.82
C ARG A 30 12.93 -3.60 1.01
N TRP A 31 12.60 -4.01 2.24
CA TRP A 31 11.37 -4.74 2.55
C TRP A 31 10.08 -4.07 2.04
N PRO A 32 9.89 -2.73 2.13
CA PRO A 32 8.68 -2.08 1.61
C PRO A 32 8.45 -2.35 0.13
N ARG A 33 9.52 -2.40 -0.68
CA ARG A 33 9.44 -2.64 -2.12
C ARG A 33 9.29 -4.13 -2.45
N GLU A 34 9.95 -5.00 -1.69
CA GLU A 34 9.99 -6.44 -1.95
C GLU A 34 8.73 -7.18 -1.47
N ALA A 35 8.24 -6.84 -0.28
CA ALA A 35 7.15 -7.56 0.38
C ALA A 35 5.97 -6.66 0.77
N GLY A 36 6.20 -5.37 0.97
CA GLY A 36 5.18 -4.43 1.42
C GLY A 36 3.97 -4.28 0.46
N THR A 37 4.05 -4.73 -0.79
CA THR A 37 2.91 -4.67 -1.75
C THR A 37 2.27 -6.02 -2.05
N THR A 38 2.85 -7.12 -1.56
CA THR A 38 2.42 -8.50 -1.86
C THR A 38 1.60 -9.13 -0.73
N VAL A 39 1.52 -8.45 0.41
CA VAL A 39 0.71 -8.83 1.56
C VAL A 39 -0.76 -8.94 1.16
N VAL A 40 -1.43 -10.01 1.59
CA VAL A 40 -2.87 -10.18 1.43
C VAL A 40 -3.60 -9.23 2.39
N LEU A 41 -4.49 -8.41 1.85
CA LEU A 41 -5.14 -7.31 2.55
C LEU A 41 -6.65 -7.45 2.67
N ASP A 42 -7.23 -8.56 2.25
CA ASP A 42 -8.65 -8.83 2.41
C ASP A 42 -8.92 -10.34 2.43
N GLU A 43 -10.17 -10.72 2.68
CA GLU A 43 -10.61 -12.12 2.71
C GLU A 43 -10.62 -12.76 1.30
N SER A 44 -10.58 -11.93 0.24
CA SER A 44 -10.53 -12.40 -1.15
C SER A 44 -9.14 -12.88 -1.57
N GLY A 45 -8.11 -12.68 -0.74
CA GLY A 45 -6.74 -13.00 -1.09
C GLY A 45 -6.05 -11.92 -1.95
N SER A 46 -6.65 -10.72 -2.04
CA SER A 46 -6.12 -9.62 -2.83
C SER A 46 -5.03 -8.87 -2.08
N ASN A 47 -3.92 -8.62 -2.78
CA ASN A 47 -2.87 -7.73 -2.30
C ASN A 47 -3.12 -6.30 -2.76
N PHE A 48 -2.29 -5.36 -2.28
CA PHE A 48 -2.50 -3.95 -2.58
C PHE A 48 -2.53 -3.65 -4.09
N ASN A 49 -1.60 -4.21 -4.87
CA ASN A 49 -1.57 -3.97 -6.32
C ASN A 49 -2.85 -4.46 -7.02
N LYS A 50 -3.40 -5.61 -6.60
CA LYS A 50 -4.67 -6.13 -7.14
C LYS A 50 -5.84 -5.24 -6.78
N LEU A 51 -5.93 -4.79 -5.53
CA LEU A 51 -6.96 -3.86 -5.09
C LEU A 51 -6.91 -2.58 -5.94
N VAL A 52 -5.73 -2.00 -6.13
CA VAL A 52 -5.57 -0.82 -6.98
C VAL A 52 -6.05 -1.04 -8.41
N GLN A 53 -5.79 -2.22 -9.00
CA GLN A 53 -6.30 -2.57 -10.33
C GLN A 53 -7.83 -2.68 -10.35
N ILE A 54 -8.43 -3.31 -9.35
CA ILE A 54 -9.89 -3.48 -9.23
C ILE A 54 -10.55 -2.10 -9.13
N TYR A 55 -10.13 -1.27 -8.18
CA TYR A 55 -10.67 0.07 -8.01
C TYR A 55 -10.46 0.93 -9.27
N ALA A 56 -9.28 0.89 -9.88
CA ALA A 56 -9.07 1.64 -11.12
C ALA A 56 -10.03 1.17 -12.24
N ALA A 57 -10.25 -0.14 -12.39
CA ALA A 57 -11.19 -0.67 -13.37
C ALA A 57 -12.65 -0.27 -13.07
N ASP A 58 -13.09 -0.41 -11.81
CA ASP A 58 -14.46 -0.10 -11.38
C ASP A 58 -14.83 1.37 -11.62
N TYR A 59 -13.85 2.27 -11.52
CA TYR A 59 -14.06 3.72 -11.70
C TYR A 59 -13.57 4.25 -13.07
N GLY A 60 -13.17 3.37 -13.99
CA GLY A 60 -12.70 3.75 -15.33
C GLY A 60 -11.46 4.65 -15.30
N LEU A 61 -10.53 4.38 -14.39
CA LEU A 61 -9.29 5.10 -14.18
C LEU A 61 -8.09 4.32 -14.74
N GLU A 62 -7.09 5.06 -15.22
CA GLU A 62 -5.81 4.52 -15.66
C GLU A 62 -4.77 4.63 -14.54
N LEU A 63 -3.88 3.65 -14.41
CA LEU A 63 -2.81 3.71 -13.41
C LEU A 63 -1.64 4.54 -13.94
N GLY A 64 -1.31 5.60 -13.23
CA GLY A 64 -0.13 6.42 -13.48
C GLY A 64 1.17 5.75 -13.00
N GLU A 65 2.29 6.45 -13.20
CA GLU A 65 3.60 5.98 -12.77
C GLU A 65 3.71 5.89 -11.25
N LYS A 66 4.20 4.75 -10.75
CA LYS A 66 4.40 4.51 -9.33
C LYS A 66 5.52 5.39 -8.79
N LYS A 67 5.23 6.17 -7.76
CA LYS A 67 6.21 7.01 -7.06
C LYS A 67 6.56 6.37 -5.72
N TRP A 68 7.85 6.13 -5.53
CA TRP A 68 8.39 5.62 -4.26
C TRP A 68 9.24 6.67 -3.57
N ASP A 69 9.00 6.86 -2.30
CA ASP A 69 9.85 7.61 -1.38
C ASP A 69 10.23 6.68 -0.23
N VAL A 70 11.53 6.46 0.00
CA VAL A 70 12.02 5.64 1.12
C VAL A 70 13.08 6.46 1.84
N LYS A 71 12.84 6.74 3.11
CA LYS A 71 13.67 7.58 3.95
C LYS A 71 14.01 6.85 5.24
N THR A 72 15.27 6.94 5.60
CA THR A 72 15.76 6.47 6.89
C THR A 72 15.82 7.68 7.82
N GLU A 73 14.89 7.77 8.77
CA GLU A 73 14.72 8.92 9.69
C GLU A 73 14.93 8.46 11.14
N GLY A 74 16.01 8.95 11.77
CA GLY A 74 16.31 8.63 13.17
C GLY A 74 16.36 7.13 13.42
N GLU A 75 15.46 6.64 14.28
CA GLU A 75 15.34 5.24 14.70
C GLU A 75 14.38 4.39 13.84
N SER A 76 13.90 4.94 12.72
CA SER A 76 12.91 4.29 11.86
C SER A 76 13.25 4.37 10.37
N ILE A 77 12.67 3.48 9.59
CA ILE A 77 12.61 3.55 8.14
C ILE A 77 11.16 3.85 7.77
N LYS A 78 10.96 4.93 7.01
CA LYS A 78 9.66 5.31 6.47
C LYS A 78 9.66 5.11 4.98
N ALA A 79 8.64 4.44 4.47
CA ALA A 79 8.44 4.25 3.04
C ALA A 79 7.03 4.68 2.64
N ARG A 80 6.94 5.33 1.49
CA ARG A 80 5.69 5.73 0.87
C ARG A 80 5.70 5.30 -0.60
N LEU A 81 4.72 4.51 -0.98
CA LEU A 81 4.35 4.25 -2.36
C LEU A 81 3.10 5.05 -2.67
N GLU A 82 3.11 5.82 -3.75
CA GLU A 82 1.94 6.48 -4.30
C GLU A 82 1.76 6.07 -5.76
N ILE A 83 0.55 5.63 -6.11
CA ILE A 83 0.14 5.29 -7.46
C ILE A 83 -0.99 6.24 -7.84
N PRO A 84 -0.72 7.27 -8.66
CA PRO A 84 -1.77 8.14 -9.18
C PRO A 84 -2.75 7.34 -10.02
N MET A 85 -4.04 7.65 -9.92
CA MET A 85 -5.08 7.12 -10.79
C MET A 85 -5.63 8.26 -11.63
N LEU A 86 -5.63 8.07 -12.94
CA LEU A 86 -5.83 9.12 -13.93
C LEU A 86 -7.15 8.92 -14.67
N LYS A 87 -7.79 10.01 -15.06
CA LYS A 87 -8.88 10.03 -16.04
C LYS A 87 -8.53 11.07 -17.09
N SER A 88 -8.37 10.63 -18.34
CA SER A 88 -7.96 11.51 -19.46
C SER A 88 -6.68 12.32 -19.16
N GLY A 89 -5.71 11.70 -18.48
CA GLY A 89 -4.43 12.32 -18.10
C GLY A 89 -4.46 13.20 -16.83
N GLU A 90 -5.62 13.44 -16.24
CA GLU A 90 -5.74 14.17 -14.97
C GLU A 90 -5.78 13.22 -13.76
N VAL A 91 -5.12 13.59 -12.66
CA VAL A 91 -5.18 12.80 -11.42
C VAL A 91 -6.58 12.92 -10.80
N LYS A 92 -7.33 11.82 -10.81
CA LYS A 92 -8.66 11.68 -10.18
C LYS A 92 -8.68 10.68 -9.03
N GLY A 93 -7.51 10.20 -8.62
CA GLY A 93 -7.37 9.37 -7.44
C GLY A 93 -5.93 9.04 -7.16
N ARG A 94 -5.69 8.36 -6.05
CA ARG A 94 -4.38 7.83 -5.69
C ARG A 94 -4.55 6.63 -4.79
N ALA A 95 -3.69 5.64 -5.00
CA ALA A 95 -3.51 4.56 -4.06
C ALA A 95 -2.18 4.76 -3.34
N VAL A 96 -2.21 4.67 -2.02
CA VAL A 96 -1.04 4.91 -1.18
C VAL A 96 -0.79 3.74 -0.23
N MET A 97 0.48 3.36 -0.13
CA MET A 97 0.99 2.55 0.97
C MET A 97 2.02 3.38 1.74
N GLU A 98 1.83 3.50 3.05
CA GLU A 98 2.77 4.10 3.98
C GLU A 98 3.24 3.00 4.94
N ALA A 99 4.55 2.83 5.08
CA ALA A 99 5.14 1.87 5.99
C ALA A 99 6.12 2.58 6.93
N GLU A 100 6.04 2.25 8.21
CA GLU A 100 7.01 2.64 9.23
C GLU A 100 7.61 1.38 9.86
N ILE A 101 8.93 1.31 9.91
CA ILE A 101 9.68 0.16 10.41
C ILE A 101 10.71 0.65 11.42
N PRO A 102 10.54 0.37 12.71
CA PRO A 102 11.57 0.63 13.71
C PRO A 102 12.84 -0.15 13.39
N LYS A 103 14.01 0.49 13.58
CA LYS A 103 15.33 -0.15 13.45
C LYS A 103 15.66 -1.05 14.64
N ALA A 104 14.91 -0.94 15.72
CA ALA A 104 14.96 -1.83 16.86
C ALA A 104 14.02 -3.04 16.63
N PRO A 105 14.46 -4.27 16.93
CA PRO A 105 13.58 -5.42 16.85
C PRO A 105 12.48 -5.33 17.91
N SER A 106 11.27 -5.77 17.54
CA SER A 106 10.12 -5.89 18.44
C SER A 106 10.12 -7.20 19.24
N GLY A 107 10.95 -8.17 18.86
CA GLY A 107 11.11 -9.42 19.58
C GLY A 107 12.08 -10.39 18.91
N GLU A 108 12.03 -11.64 19.36
CA GLU A 108 12.86 -12.72 18.84
C GLU A 108 12.02 -13.97 18.60
N GLU A 109 12.32 -14.70 17.52
CA GLU A 109 11.67 -15.97 17.19
C GLU A 109 12.71 -16.96 16.68
N GLY A 110 13.07 -17.94 17.52
CA GLY A 110 14.14 -18.90 17.23
C GLY A 110 15.47 -18.19 16.93
N ASN A 111 16.04 -18.44 15.75
CA ASN A 111 17.28 -17.80 15.29
C ASN A 111 17.05 -16.47 14.54
N ASN A 112 15.88 -15.83 14.69
CA ASN A 112 15.56 -14.56 14.04
C ASN A 112 15.32 -13.45 15.06
N ALA A 113 15.81 -12.25 14.74
CA ALA A 113 15.29 -11.01 15.25
C ALA A 113 14.02 -10.65 14.45
N VAL A 114 12.96 -10.28 15.16
CA VAL A 114 11.67 -9.90 14.57
C VAL A 114 11.55 -8.39 14.64
N TYR A 115 11.28 -7.77 13.50
CA TYR A 115 10.89 -6.38 13.39
C TYR A 115 9.42 -6.31 13.00
N THR A 116 8.71 -5.26 13.42
CA THR A 116 7.30 -5.07 13.05
C THR A 116 7.20 -3.84 12.18
N ALA A 117 6.66 -4.00 10.97
CA ALA A 117 6.29 -2.88 10.11
C ALA A 117 4.84 -2.50 10.37
N ASP A 118 4.59 -1.24 10.69
CA ASP A 118 3.25 -0.65 10.70
C ASP A 118 2.96 -0.13 9.29
N VAL A 119 1.97 -0.73 8.62
CA VAL A 119 1.66 -0.38 7.23
C VAL A 119 0.21 0.08 7.09
N HIS A 120 0.04 1.27 6.52
CA HIS A 120 -1.24 1.86 6.18
C HIS A 120 -1.43 1.83 4.66
N TYR A 121 -2.43 1.08 4.21
CA TYR A 121 -2.88 1.04 2.83
C TYR A 121 -4.17 1.82 2.70
N TYR A 122 -4.25 2.72 1.72
CA TYR A 122 -5.48 3.40 1.42
C TYR A 122 -5.63 3.75 -0.06
N ILE A 123 -6.87 3.86 -0.52
CA ILE A 123 -7.21 4.30 -1.87
C ILE A 123 -8.17 5.47 -1.75
N GLU A 124 -7.84 6.56 -2.44
CA GLU A 124 -8.62 7.78 -2.50
C GLU A 124 -9.02 8.06 -3.95
N ILE A 125 -10.29 8.42 -4.16
CA ILE A 125 -10.85 8.74 -5.48
C ILE A 125 -11.55 10.09 -5.40
N ASP A 126 -11.54 10.84 -6.49
CA ASP A 126 -12.24 12.10 -6.60
C ASP A 126 -13.76 11.91 -6.51
N GLU A 127 -14.42 12.83 -5.80
CA GLU A 127 -15.85 12.74 -5.53
C GLU A 127 -16.69 12.80 -6.80
N GLN A 128 -16.25 13.53 -7.82
CA GLN A 128 -16.94 13.61 -9.11
C GLN A 128 -16.95 12.25 -9.82
N VAL A 129 -15.84 11.50 -9.75
CA VAL A 129 -15.74 10.15 -10.33
C VAL A 129 -16.63 9.17 -9.57
N LEU A 130 -16.74 9.32 -8.24
CA LEU A 130 -17.68 8.51 -7.44
C LEU A 130 -19.15 8.79 -7.79
N ALA A 131 -19.51 10.05 -8.05
CA ALA A 131 -20.86 10.40 -8.46
C ALA A 131 -21.21 9.87 -9.87
N GLU A 132 -20.27 9.95 -10.83
CA GLU A 132 -20.46 9.47 -12.21
C GLU A 132 -20.65 7.94 -12.27
N SER A 133 -19.88 7.19 -11.49
CA SER A 133 -19.99 5.73 -11.39
C SER A 133 -21.32 5.29 -10.75
N THR A 134 -21.82 6.04 -9.77
CA THR A 134 -23.15 5.79 -9.16
C THR A 134 -24.30 6.04 -10.14
N THR A 135 -24.14 7.00 -11.05
CA THR A 135 -25.17 7.36 -12.04
C THR A 135 -25.23 6.37 -13.21
N SER A 136 -24.11 5.70 -13.50
CA SER A 136 -24.00 4.71 -14.59
C SER A 136 -24.68 3.36 -14.26
N GLY A 137 -25.10 3.16 -13.00
CA GLY A 137 -25.83 1.97 -12.54
C GLY A 137 -27.36 2.08 -12.61
N VAL A 138 -27.91 3.21 -13.05
CA VAL A 138 -29.35 3.34 -13.26
C VAL A 138 -29.71 2.69 -14.59
N VAL A 139 -30.05 1.40 -14.53
CA VAL A 139 -30.79 0.74 -15.61
C VAL A 139 -32.12 1.50 -15.73
N GLU A 140 -32.30 2.27 -16.81
CA GLU A 140 -33.61 2.75 -17.21
C GLU A 140 -34.50 1.52 -17.43
N PHE A 141 -35.34 1.20 -16.45
CA PHE A 141 -36.47 0.31 -16.68
C PHE A 141 -37.47 1.07 -17.55
N THR A 142 -37.38 0.88 -18.86
CA THR A 142 -38.52 1.09 -19.75
C THR A 142 -39.34 -0.19 -19.78
N LEU A 143 -40.45 -0.19 -19.04
CA LEU A 143 -41.79 -0.63 -19.48
C LEU A 143 -42.79 -0.54 -18.31
#